data_AF-A0A7S0VU27-F1
#
_entry.id   AF-A0A7S0VU27-F1
#
_cell.length_a   1.000
_cell.length_b   1.000
_cell.length_c   1.000
_cell.angle_alpha   90.00
_cell.angle_beta   90.00
_cell.angle_gamma   90.00
#
_symmetry.space_group_name_H-M   'P 1'
#
loop_
_entity.id
_entity.type
_entity.pdbx_description
1 polymer ?
#
loop_
_entity_poly.entity_id
_entity_poly.type
_entity_poly.pdbx_seq_one_letter_code
_entity_poly.pdbx_strand_id
1 'polypeptide(L)'
;GGWISLVFERMRAFVWCLLLTIALSTSSSALEGQEEESRQADATKMSVKDLKAALKEYGLKCKACSDKGEFVDMLNAARAEEARKQVGGSCRPREGCEQGCDLCSSQSSQAQGVCGAMSFCEWAAAAPAAEKEKGSRGAPATPKQTA
;
A
#
# COMPACT_ATOMS: atom_id res chain seq x y z
N GLY A 1 -22.80 7.81 52.09
CA GLY A 1 -22.01 8.53 51.08
C GLY A 1 -21.17 7.66 50.14
N GLY A 2 -21.18 6.32 50.22
CA GLY A 2 -20.24 5.49 49.44
C GLY A 2 -20.57 5.30 47.95
N TRP A 3 -21.83 5.50 47.54
CA TRP A 3 -22.26 5.24 46.16
C TRP A 3 -21.74 6.28 45.16
N ILE A 4 -21.49 7.51 45.63
CA ILE A 4 -20.99 8.61 44.80
C ILE A 4 -19.52 8.38 44.44
N SER A 5 -18.71 7.88 45.37
CA SER A 5 -17.31 7.52 45.12
C SER A 5 -17.17 6.39 44.08
N LEU A 6 -18.04 5.37 44.14
CA LEU A 6 -18.02 4.24 43.20
C LEU A 6 -18.34 4.68 41.76
N VAL A 7 -19.25 5.64 41.60
CA VAL A 7 -19.62 6.18 40.28
C VAL A 7 -18.49 7.03 39.69
N PHE A 8 -17.81 7.82 40.54
CA PHE A 8 -16.72 8.69 40.10
C PHE A 8 -15.49 7.89 39.62
N GLU A 9 -15.18 6.77 40.30
CA GLU A 9 -14.05 5.91 39.92
C GLU A 9 -14.29 5.18 38.59
N ARG A 10 -15.53 4.73 38.35
CA ARG A 10 -15.94 4.15 37.06
C ARG A 10 -15.89 5.16 35.91
N MET A 11 -16.29 6.42 36.15
CA MET A 11 -16.19 7.46 35.12
C MET A 11 -14.74 7.76 34.74
N ARG A 12 -13.81 7.78 35.70
CA ARG A 12 -12.38 8.01 35.41
C ARG A 12 -11.79 6.89 34.56
N ALA A 13 -12.14 5.63 34.83
CA ALA A 13 -11.69 4.49 34.04
C ALA A 13 -12.23 4.55 32.59
N PHE A 14 -13.49 4.93 32.41
CA PHE A 14 -14.09 5.10 31.07
C PHE A 14 -13.44 6.23 30.28
N VAL A 15 -13.21 7.39 30.89
CA VAL A 15 -12.56 8.53 30.23
C VAL A 15 -11.11 8.20 29.87
N TRP A 16 -10.37 7.51 30.75
CA TRP A 16 -9.01 7.08 30.45
C TRP A 16 -8.97 6.09 29.29
N CYS A 17 -9.88 5.11 29.27
CA CYS A 17 -9.94 4.11 28.20
C CYS A 17 -10.32 4.74 26.85
N LEU A 18 -11.24 5.71 26.84
CA LEU A 18 -11.61 6.47 25.65
C LEU A 18 -10.44 7.31 25.13
N LEU A 19 -9.74 8.04 26.01
CA LEU A 19 -8.57 8.82 25.63
C LEU A 19 -7.42 7.94 25.11
N LEU A 20 -7.21 6.77 25.71
CA LEU A 20 -6.19 5.82 25.25
C LEU A 20 -6.55 5.25 23.86
N THR A 21 -7.82 4.98 23.60
CA THR A 21 -8.29 4.49 22.29
C THR A 21 -8.14 5.57 21.21
N ILE A 22 -8.45 6.83 21.54
CA ILE A 22 -8.25 7.97 20.62
C ILE A 22 -6.74 8.16 20.34
N ALA A 23 -5.90 8.09 21.37
CA ALA A 23 -4.44 8.22 21.22
C ALA A 23 -3.86 7.10 20.35
N LEU A 24 -4.27 5.84 20.58
CA LEU A 24 -3.79 4.69 19.82
C LEU A 24 -4.25 4.72 18.35
N SER A 25 -5.46 5.25 18.09
CA SER A 25 -5.97 5.43 16.73
C SER A 25 -5.20 6.52 15.94
N THR A 26 -4.56 7.45 16.64
CA THR A 26 -3.82 8.56 16.00
C THR A 26 -2.38 8.19 15.66
N SER A 27 -1.82 7.15 16.29
CA SER A 27 -0.42 6.76 16.06
C SER A 27 -0.18 6.05 14.73
N SER A 28 -1.22 5.50 14.10
CA SER A 28 -1.03 4.64 12.91
C SER A 28 -0.82 5.41 11.61
N SER A 29 -1.17 6.69 11.53
CA SER A 29 -1.06 7.48 10.29
C SER A 29 0.17 8.39 10.25
N ALA A 30 0.92 8.53 11.34
CA ALA A 30 2.02 9.49 11.44
C ALA A 30 3.40 8.93 11.05
N LEU A 31 3.55 7.60 10.92
CA LEU A 31 4.84 6.99 10.55
C LEU A 31 5.04 6.80 9.04
N GLU A 32 3.98 6.80 8.23
CA GLU A 32 4.11 6.67 6.77
C GLU A 32 4.61 7.96 6.10
N GLY A 33 4.49 9.12 6.76
CA GLY A 33 4.92 10.41 6.22
C GLY A 33 6.43 10.65 6.25
N GLN A 34 7.18 9.96 7.10
CA GLN A 34 8.61 10.25 7.30
C GLN A 34 9.52 9.46 6.34
N GLU A 35 9.10 8.29 5.87
CA GLU A 35 9.87 7.51 4.89
C GLU A 35 9.72 8.04 3.46
N GLU A 36 8.55 8.57 3.10
CA GLU A 36 8.32 9.17 1.78
C GLU A 36 9.22 10.39 1.53
N GLU A 37 9.39 11.25 2.54
CA GLU A 37 10.26 12.44 2.42
C GLU A 37 11.75 12.05 2.30
N SER A 38 12.19 11.01 3.02
CA SER A 38 13.56 10.49 2.87
C SER A 38 13.78 9.88 1.49
N ARG A 39 12.79 9.16 0.94
CA ARG A 39 12.89 8.54 -0.40
C ARG A 39 12.94 9.57 -1.53
N GLN A 40 12.24 10.69 -1.39
CA GLN A 40 12.31 11.80 -2.34
C GLN A 40 13.66 12.52 -2.29
N ALA A 41 14.23 12.70 -1.08
CA ALA A 41 15.54 13.31 -0.90
C ALA A 41 16.67 12.50 -1.57
N ASP A 42 16.56 11.16 -1.60
CA ASP A 42 17.52 10.31 -2.30
C ASP A 42 17.42 10.41 -3.83
N ALA A 43 16.20 10.56 -4.39
CA ALA A 43 16.03 10.70 -5.84
C ALA A 43 16.72 11.93 -6.41
N THR A 44 16.75 13.03 -5.65
CA THR A 44 17.37 14.28 -6.08
C THR A 44 18.90 14.20 -6.06
N LYS A 45 19.49 13.31 -5.25
CA LYS A 45 20.95 13.10 -5.15
C LYS A 45 21.51 12.17 -6.22
N MET A 46 20.66 11.34 -6.83
CA MET A 46 21.08 10.41 -7.89
C MET A 46 21.53 11.12 -9.17
N SER A 47 22.42 10.49 -9.92
CA SER A 47 22.81 10.98 -11.25
C SER A 47 21.71 10.68 -12.28
N VAL A 48 21.68 11.40 -13.41
CA VAL A 48 20.70 11.15 -14.49
C VAL A 48 20.83 9.73 -15.05
N LYS A 49 22.04 9.14 -15.00
CA LYS A 49 22.27 7.76 -15.44
C LYS A 49 21.58 6.77 -14.51
N ASP A 50 21.71 6.98 -13.20
CA ASP A 50 21.07 6.14 -12.18
C ASP A 50 19.54 6.29 -12.21
N LEU A 51 19.03 7.52 -12.40
CA LEU A 51 17.59 7.76 -12.56
C LEU A 51 17.02 7.02 -13.77
N LYS A 52 17.72 7.03 -14.91
CA LYS A 52 17.32 6.27 -16.10
C LYS A 52 17.39 4.75 -15.88
N ALA A 53 18.39 4.28 -15.13
CA ALA A 53 18.49 2.86 -14.76
C ALA A 53 17.31 2.45 -13.88
N ALA A 54 17.02 3.22 -12.82
CA ALA A 54 15.89 2.97 -11.94
C ALA A 54 14.55 2.98 -12.70
N LEU A 55 14.28 3.99 -13.53
CA LEU A 55 13.05 4.02 -14.36
C LEU A 55 12.92 2.80 -15.26
N LYS A 56 14.04 2.28 -15.77
CA LYS A 56 14.05 1.08 -16.61
C LYS A 56 13.70 -0.19 -15.80
N GLU A 57 14.04 -0.26 -14.52
CA GLU A 57 13.60 -1.34 -13.62
C GLU A 57 12.08 -1.35 -13.46
N TYR A 58 11.46 -0.17 -13.39
CA TYR A 58 9.99 -0.02 -13.42
C TYR A 58 9.38 -0.22 -14.84
N GLY A 59 10.19 -0.53 -15.86
CA GLY A 59 9.73 -0.67 -17.24
C GLY A 59 9.34 0.64 -17.92
N LEU A 60 9.66 1.79 -17.31
CA LEU A 60 9.35 3.13 -17.80
C LEU A 60 10.52 3.68 -18.62
N LYS A 61 10.19 4.44 -19.67
CA LYS A 61 11.17 5.16 -20.49
C LYS A 61 10.70 6.59 -20.65
N CYS A 62 11.44 7.54 -20.10
CA CYS A 62 11.14 8.93 -20.36
C CYS A 62 11.75 9.37 -21.70
N LYS A 63 10.91 9.42 -22.75
CA LYS A 63 11.31 9.92 -24.08
C LYS A 63 11.29 11.45 -24.17
N ALA A 64 10.53 12.12 -23.30
CA ALA A 64 10.32 13.57 -23.33
C ALA A 64 11.03 14.33 -22.20
N CYS A 65 11.68 13.64 -21.26
CA CYS A 65 12.38 14.30 -20.15
C CYS A 65 13.63 15.02 -20.68
N SER A 66 13.59 16.34 -20.63
CA SER A 66 14.70 17.23 -20.98
C SER A 66 15.52 17.61 -19.76
N ASP A 67 14.88 17.66 -18.58
CA ASP A 67 15.49 18.09 -17.33
C ASP A 67 15.60 16.97 -16.30
N LYS A 68 16.60 17.09 -15.40
CA LYS A 68 16.79 16.14 -14.28
C LYS A 68 15.53 16.06 -13.41
N GLY A 69 14.85 17.19 -13.21
CA GLY A 69 13.60 17.26 -12.43
C GLY A 69 12.55 16.29 -12.95
N GLU A 70 12.33 16.26 -14.26
CA GLU A 70 11.32 15.38 -14.87
C GLU A 70 11.62 13.89 -14.65
N PHE A 71 12.90 13.51 -14.63
CA PHE A 71 13.30 12.13 -14.30
C PHE A 71 13.00 11.79 -12.83
N VAL A 72 13.21 12.73 -11.92
CA VAL A 72 12.92 12.55 -10.48
C VAL A 72 11.41 12.46 -10.25
N ASP A 73 10.62 13.37 -10.83
CA ASP A 73 9.16 13.35 -10.76
C ASP A 73 8.58 12.04 -11.30
N MET A 74 9.06 11.58 -12.46
CA MET A 74 8.60 10.31 -13.04
C MET A 74 8.97 9.12 -12.17
N LEU A 75 10.15 9.11 -11.56
CA LEU A 75 10.57 8.03 -10.68
C LEU A 75 9.74 8.02 -9.38
N ASN A 76 9.45 9.19 -8.81
CA ASN A 76 8.58 9.32 -7.65
C ASN A 76 7.15 8.88 -7.96
N ALA A 77 6.60 9.27 -9.11
CA ALA A 77 5.30 8.81 -9.57
C ALA A 77 5.26 7.29 -9.74
N ALA A 78 6.32 6.70 -10.31
CA ALA A 78 6.43 5.24 -10.45
C ALA A 78 6.46 4.52 -9.10
N ARG A 79 7.21 5.06 -8.13
CA ARG A 79 7.28 4.53 -6.76
C ARG A 79 5.93 4.65 -6.04
N ALA A 80 5.25 5.78 -6.17
CA ALA A 80 3.92 5.98 -5.59
C ALA A 80 2.89 5.02 -6.21
N GLU A 81 2.97 4.79 -7.52
CA GLU A 81 2.07 3.85 -8.19
C GLU A 81 2.38 2.39 -7.79
N GLU A 82 3.65 2.05 -7.61
CA GLU A 82 4.05 0.72 -7.11
C GLU A 82 3.60 0.52 -5.66
N ALA A 83 3.73 1.54 -4.81
CA ALA A 83 3.19 1.52 -3.46
C ALA A 83 1.67 1.31 -3.49
N ARG A 84 0.93 2.01 -4.35
CA ARG A 84 -0.52 1.81 -4.51
C ARG A 84 -0.89 0.40 -4.96
N LYS A 85 -0.10 -0.21 -5.85
CA LYS A 85 -0.30 -1.62 -6.26
C LYS A 85 -0.06 -2.58 -5.10
N GLN A 86 0.95 -2.32 -4.26
CA GLN A 86 1.22 -3.15 -3.08
C GLN A 86 0.14 -2.99 -2.00
N VAL A 87 -0.44 -1.80 -1.84
CA VAL A 87 -1.59 -1.57 -0.95
C VAL A 87 -2.92 -1.98 -1.60
N GLY A 88 -2.90 -2.59 -2.79
CA GLY A 88 -4.07 -3.15 -3.49
C GLY A 88 -4.64 -4.38 -2.79
N GLY A 89 -5.07 -4.25 -1.54
CA GLY A 89 -5.83 -5.29 -0.87
C GLY A 89 -7.21 -5.47 -1.49
N SER A 90 -7.73 -6.68 -1.41
CA SER A 90 -9.11 -6.96 -1.76
C SER A 90 -9.90 -7.03 -0.47
N CYS A 91 -10.96 -6.22 -0.35
CA CYS A 91 -11.95 -6.39 0.71
C CYS A 91 -12.58 -7.78 0.51
N ARG A 92 -12.48 -8.66 1.52
CA ARG A 92 -13.09 -9.99 1.50
C ARG A 92 -14.23 -10.06 2.51
N PRO A 93 -15.35 -10.70 2.18
CA PRO A 93 -16.39 -10.96 3.17
C PRO A 93 -15.83 -11.87 4.26
N ARG A 94 -16.10 -11.54 5.53
CA ARG A 94 -15.84 -12.43 6.65
C ARG A 94 -16.87 -13.56 6.64
N GLU A 95 -16.52 -14.73 7.18
CA GLU A 95 -17.49 -15.83 7.37
C GLU A 95 -18.73 -15.30 8.11
N GLY A 96 -19.89 -15.32 7.45
CA GLY A 96 -21.17 -14.81 7.99
C GLY A 96 -21.76 -13.56 7.32
N CYS A 97 -21.10 -12.97 6.31
CA CYS A 97 -21.68 -11.86 5.55
C CYS A 97 -22.56 -12.37 4.40
N GLU A 98 -23.85 -12.62 4.65
CA GLU A 98 -24.80 -13.10 3.63
C GLU A 98 -25.20 -12.04 2.59
N GLN A 99 -24.95 -10.75 2.87
CA GLN A 99 -25.42 -9.63 2.04
C GLN A 99 -24.42 -9.22 0.94
N GLY A 100 -23.25 -9.84 0.87
CA GLY A 100 -22.22 -9.52 -0.12
C GLY A 100 -21.56 -8.15 0.15
N CYS A 101 -20.24 -8.03 -0.06
CA CYS A 101 -19.55 -6.73 0.01
C CYS A 101 -19.77 -5.95 -1.33
N ASP A 102 -20.99 -5.91 -1.88
CA ASP A 102 -21.32 -5.14 -3.10
C ASP A 102 -21.03 -3.65 -2.94
N LEU A 103 -21.24 -3.13 -1.72
CA LEU A 103 -20.85 -1.76 -1.33
C LEU A 103 -19.33 -1.52 -1.44
N CYS A 104 -18.51 -2.55 -1.19
CA CYS A 104 -17.04 -2.47 -1.30
C CYS A 104 -16.52 -2.75 -2.73
N SER A 105 -17.36 -3.28 -3.61
CA SER A 105 -17.00 -3.53 -5.01
C SER A 105 -17.00 -2.23 -5.84
N SER A 106 -17.68 -1.19 -5.36
CA SER A 106 -17.61 0.17 -5.89
C SER A 106 -16.17 0.69 -5.83
N GLN A 107 -15.60 1.11 -6.97
CA GLN A 107 -14.21 1.59 -7.09
C GLN A 107 -13.88 2.75 -6.12
N SER A 108 -14.87 3.52 -5.69
CA SER A 108 -14.76 4.61 -4.73
C SER A 108 -14.76 4.20 -3.24
N SER A 109 -15.12 2.95 -2.93
CA SER A 109 -15.22 2.42 -1.55
C SER A 109 -14.06 1.52 -1.14
N GLN A 110 -13.07 1.33 -2.03
CA GLN A 110 -11.89 0.47 -1.80
C GLN A 110 -10.79 1.15 -0.97
N ALA A 111 -11.11 2.21 -0.22
CA ALA A 111 -10.18 2.70 0.78
C ALA A 111 -10.21 1.73 1.97
N GLN A 112 -9.02 1.28 2.41
CA GLN A 112 -8.85 0.40 3.56
C GLN A 112 -9.62 0.89 4.81
N GLY A 113 -9.72 2.21 4.99
CA GLY A 113 -10.48 2.83 6.07
C GLY A 113 -12.00 2.59 6.02
N VAL A 114 -12.59 2.45 4.83
CA VAL A 114 -14.04 2.19 4.68
C VAL A 114 -14.36 0.71 4.94
N CYS A 115 -13.53 -0.21 4.41
CA CYS A 115 -13.70 -1.64 4.66
C CYS A 115 -13.45 -1.97 6.15
N GLY A 116 -12.49 -1.30 6.83
CA GLY A 116 -12.25 -1.48 8.27
C GLY A 116 -13.31 -0.88 9.20
N ALA A 117 -14.01 0.17 8.78
CA ALA A 117 -15.14 0.74 9.54
C ALA A 117 -16.39 -0.16 9.49
N MET A 118 -16.49 -1.03 8.47
CA MET A 118 -17.55 -2.03 8.33
C MET A 118 -17.10 -3.33 8.99
N SER A 119 -17.68 -3.67 10.14
CA SER A 119 -17.33 -4.85 10.95
C SER A 119 -17.51 -6.22 10.26
N PHE A 120 -17.98 -6.25 9.02
CA PHE A 120 -18.36 -7.45 8.27
C PHE A 120 -17.42 -7.83 7.11
N CYS A 121 -16.47 -6.96 6.74
CA CYS A 121 -15.49 -7.29 5.71
C CYS A 121 -14.07 -7.20 6.32
N GLU A 122 -13.17 -8.08 5.89
CA GLU A 122 -11.77 -8.10 6.30
C GLU A 122 -10.90 -7.63 5.14
N TRP A 123 -9.99 -6.68 5.40
CA TRP A 123 -9.05 -6.22 4.39
C TRP A 123 -7.89 -7.21 4.29
N ALA A 124 -7.92 -8.06 3.27
CA ALA A 124 -6.78 -8.90 2.95
C ALA A 124 -5.79 -8.07 2.13
N ALA A 125 -4.65 -7.70 2.74
CA ALA A 125 -3.53 -7.14 2.00
C ALA A 125 -3.19 -8.08 0.85
N ALA A 126 -2.89 -7.52 -0.34
CA ALA A 126 -2.40 -8.34 -1.44
C ALA A 126 -1.21 -9.12 -0.93
N ALA A 127 -1.31 -10.45 -0.92
CA ALA A 127 -0.15 -11.29 -0.70
C ALA A 127 0.93 -10.82 -1.69
N PRO A 128 2.15 -10.48 -1.23
CA PRO A 128 3.19 -10.01 -2.13
C PRO A 128 3.29 -11.04 -3.24
N ALA A 129 3.08 -10.59 -4.48
CA ALA A 129 2.99 -11.48 -5.63
C ALA A 129 4.24 -12.35 -5.61
N ALA A 130 4.09 -13.61 -5.20
CA ALA A 130 5.19 -14.56 -5.17
C ALA A 130 5.74 -14.57 -6.59
N GLU A 131 6.94 -14.01 -6.74
CA GLU A 131 7.58 -13.79 -8.02
C GLU A 131 7.56 -15.12 -8.75
N LYS A 132 6.66 -15.25 -9.73
CA LYS A 132 6.58 -16.45 -10.56
C LYS A 132 7.87 -16.43 -11.35
N GLU A 133 8.88 -17.12 -10.84
CA GLU A 133 10.12 -17.44 -11.53
C GLU A 133 9.72 -17.88 -12.94
N LYS A 134 9.99 -17.00 -13.90
CA LYS A 134 9.65 -17.21 -15.29
C LYS A 134 10.67 -18.18 -15.83
N GLY A 135 10.46 -19.47 -15.53
CA GLY A 135 11.23 -20.59 -16.04
C GLY A 135 11.36 -20.47 -17.55
N SER A 136 12.60 -20.24 -17.97
CA SER A 136 13.03 -20.08 -19.35
C SER A 136 12.53 -21.26 -20.20
N ARG A 137 11.61 -21.00 -21.13
CA ARG A 137 11.28 -21.98 -22.18
C ARG A 137 12.49 -22.10 -23.09
N GLY A 138 13.10 -23.29 -23.07
CA GLY A 138 14.14 -23.69 -24.00
C GLY A 138 13.72 -23.48 -25.45
N ALA A 139 14.67 -23.00 -26.24
CA ALA A 139 14.54 -22.86 -27.69
C ALA A 139 14.34 -24.25 -28.34
N PRO A 140 13.43 -24.40 -29.32
CA PRO A 140 13.36 -25.60 -30.12
C PRO A 140 14.57 -25.64 -31.08
N ALA A 141 15.42 -26.65 -30.93
CA ALA A 141 16.49 -26.95 -31.88
C ALA A 141 15.89 -27.43 -33.21
N THR A 142 16.10 -26.68 -34.28
CA THR A 142 15.79 -27.09 -35.66
C THR A 142 16.77 -28.17 -36.13
N PRO A 143 16.30 -29.34 -36.60
CA PRO A 143 17.16 -30.33 -37.22
C PRO A 143 17.58 -29.89 -38.64
N LYS A 144 18.88 -29.93 -38.88
CA LYS A 144 19.55 -29.65 -40.16
C LYS A 144 19.41 -30.91 -41.02
N GLN A 145 18.61 -30.88 -42.09
CA GLN A 145 18.59 -31.94 -43.09
C GLN A 145 19.80 -31.75 -44.03
N THR A 146 20.64 -32.78 -44.08
CA THR A 146 21.75 -32.90 -45.04
C THR A 146 21.26 -33.73 -46.23
N ALA A 147 21.73 -33.32 -47.41
CA ALA A 147 21.33 -33.73 -48.76
C ALA A 147 21.31 -35.24 -49.04
#